data_AF-A0A2V5M6G7-F1
#
_entry.id   AF-A0A2V5M6G7-F1
#
_cell.length_a   1.000
_cell.length_b   1.000
_cell.length_c   1.000
_cell.angle_alpha   90.00
_cell.angle_beta   90.00
_cell.angle_gamma   90.00
#
_symmetry.space_group_name_H-M   'P 1'
#
loop_
_entity.id
_entity.type
_entity.pdbx_description
1 polymer ?
#
loop_
_entity_poly.entity_id
_entity_poly.type
_entity_poly.pdbx_seq_one_letter_code
_entity_poly.pdbx_strand_id
1 'polypeptide(L)'
;MSRRYIFSSESVSEGHPDKVCDAISDAVLDACIEHDRRSRVACETFAKSNIVIVGGEITIPSLSEDKPLASVLPVEQLVRDTVRDIGYVNDDDVFHADKIFITNIITKQSPDIAQGVDARAVEGKDTAEQGAG
;
A
#
# COMPACT_ATOMS: atom_id res chain seq x y z
N MET A 1 -12.82 -46.04 -0.22
CA MET A 1 -12.61 -45.36 -1.53
C MET A 1 -12.40 -43.89 -1.25
N SER A 2 -11.34 -43.26 -1.76
CA SER A 2 -11.17 -41.81 -1.65
C SER A 2 -12.22 -41.10 -2.52
N ARG A 3 -12.89 -40.08 -1.97
CA ARG A 3 -13.81 -39.23 -2.73
C ARG A 3 -12.99 -38.33 -3.66
N ARG A 4 -13.24 -38.40 -4.96
CA ARG A 4 -12.75 -37.41 -5.93
C ARG A 4 -13.68 -36.20 -5.89
N TYR A 5 -13.10 -35.01 -5.86
CA TYR A 5 -13.81 -33.74 -6.01
C TYR A 5 -13.05 -32.87 -7.02
N ILE A 6 -13.75 -31.89 -7.60
CA ILE A 6 -13.18 -30.91 -8.52
C ILE A 6 -12.92 -29.64 -7.72
N PHE A 7 -11.73 -29.07 -7.89
CA PHE A 7 -11.31 -27.81 -7.31
C PHE A 7 -10.62 -26.97 -8.38
N SER A 8 -10.90 -25.67 -8.40
CA SER A 8 -10.32 -24.71 -9.34
C SER A 8 -9.78 -23.51 -8.56
N SER A 9 -8.66 -22.96 -9.05
CA SER A 9 -8.03 -21.74 -8.56
C SER A 9 -7.53 -20.94 -9.77
N GLU A 10 -7.48 -19.62 -9.63
CA GLU A 10 -6.96 -18.71 -10.65
C GLU A 10 -5.84 -17.83 -10.07
N SER A 11 -5.10 -17.18 -10.96
CA SER A 11 -4.05 -16.24 -10.65
C SER A 11 -4.00 -15.20 -11.77
N VAL A 12 -3.46 -14.03 -11.46
CA VAL A 12 -3.31 -12.92 -12.39
C VAL A 12 -1.85 -12.46 -12.39
N SER A 13 -1.40 -11.88 -13.49
CA SER A 13 -0.04 -11.34 -13.60
C SER A 13 0.13 -10.07 -12.76
N GLU A 14 1.37 -9.63 -12.59
CA GLU A 14 1.73 -8.36 -11.96
C GLU A 14 1.10 -7.14 -12.65
N GLY A 15 0.89 -7.22 -13.97
CA GLY A 15 0.16 -6.21 -14.74
C GLY A 15 -1.36 -6.24 -14.57
N HIS A 16 -1.92 -7.11 -13.73
CA HIS A 16 -3.33 -6.97 -13.38
C HIS A 16 -3.51 -5.70 -12.54
N PRO A 17 -4.52 -4.84 -12.80
CA PRO A 17 -4.66 -3.56 -12.11
C PRO A 17 -4.71 -3.71 -10.58
N ASP A 18 -5.37 -4.75 -10.07
CA ASP A 18 -5.38 -5.03 -8.62
C ASP A 18 -3.96 -5.32 -8.10
N LYS A 19 -3.14 -6.07 -8.85
CA LYS A 19 -1.75 -6.37 -8.47
C LYS A 19 -0.82 -5.17 -8.63
N VAL A 20 -1.11 -4.26 -9.56
CA VAL A 20 -0.43 -2.96 -9.66
C VAL A 20 -0.70 -2.13 -8.41
N CYS A 21 -1.95 -2.08 -7.94
CA CYS A 21 -2.30 -1.40 -6.69
C CYS A 21 -1.58 -2.02 -5.49
N ASP A 22 -1.59 -3.36 -5.38
CA ASP A 22 -0.86 -4.08 -4.33
C ASP A 22 0.63 -3.71 -4.33
N ALA A 23 1.27 -3.77 -5.50
CA ALA A 23 2.70 -3.48 -5.65
C ALA A 23 3.05 -2.03 -5.28
N ILE A 24 2.22 -1.06 -5.66
CA ILE A 24 2.43 0.35 -5.29
C ILE A 24 2.29 0.54 -3.79
N SER A 25 1.26 -0.05 -3.17
CA SER A 25 1.06 0.01 -1.72
C SER A 25 2.23 -0.61 -0.97
N ASP A 26 2.75 -1.75 -1.44
CA ASP A 26 3.93 -2.41 -0.85
C ASP A 26 5.22 -1.60 -1.06
N ALA A 27 5.39 -0.93 -2.21
CA ALA A 27 6.53 -0.04 -2.43
C ALA A 27 6.55 1.15 -1.45
N VAL A 28 5.38 1.68 -1.11
CA VAL A 28 5.25 2.72 -0.06
C VAL A 28 5.57 2.14 1.33
N LEU A 29 5.10 0.93 1.63
CA LEU A 29 5.45 0.21 2.87
C LEU A 29 6.96 0.02 3.00
N ASP A 30 7.62 -0.47 1.95
CA ASP A 30 9.06 -0.72 1.93
C ASP A 30 9.85 0.57 2.20
N ALA A 31 9.48 1.67 1.54
CA ALA A 31 10.10 2.98 1.79
C ALA A 31 9.92 3.44 3.25
N CYS A 32 8.75 3.22 3.86
CA CYS A 32 8.53 3.53 5.27
C CYS A 32 9.40 2.67 6.19
N ILE A 33 9.48 1.36 5.93
CA ILE A 33 10.24 0.40 6.74
C ILE A 33 11.76 0.63 6.62
N GLU A 34 12.24 1.11 5.46
CA GLU A 34 13.62 1.51 5.26
C GLU A 34 14.01 2.70 6.17
N HIS A 35 13.08 3.65 6.37
CA HIS A 35 13.26 4.75 7.32
C HIS A 35 13.13 4.32 8.79
N ASP A 36 12.13 3.50 9.10
CA ASP A 36 11.91 2.95 10.44
C ASP A 36 11.17 1.62 10.38
N ARG A 37 11.81 0.56 10.89
CA ARG A 37 11.23 -0.79 11.02
C ARG A 37 9.95 -0.84 11.87
N ARG A 38 9.69 0.18 12.68
CA ARG A 38 8.50 0.31 13.54
C ARG A 38 7.38 1.12 12.87
N SER A 39 7.53 1.49 11.60
CA SER A 39 6.50 2.22 10.86
C SER A 39 5.18 1.46 10.85
N ARG A 40 4.08 2.20 11.02
CA ARG A 40 2.72 1.70 10.85
C ARG A 40 2.20 2.28 9.54
N VAL A 41 1.81 1.42 8.61
CA VAL A 41 1.45 1.82 7.24
C VAL A 41 0.14 1.14 6.88
N ALA A 42 -0.88 1.95 6.64
CA ALA A 42 -2.12 1.55 5.98
C ALA A 42 -2.19 2.34 4.68
N CYS A 43 -1.52 1.85 3.63
CA CYS A 43 -1.44 2.49 2.33
C CYS A 43 -2.37 1.79 1.34
N GLU A 44 -3.33 2.53 0.81
CA GLU A 44 -4.31 2.05 -0.15
C GLU A 44 -4.07 2.70 -1.51
N THR A 45 -4.14 1.88 -2.56
CA THR A 45 -3.94 2.35 -3.93
C THR A 45 -5.16 2.05 -4.79
N PHE A 46 -5.59 3.04 -5.56
CA PHE A 46 -6.63 2.90 -6.58
C PHE A 46 -6.08 3.29 -7.95
N ALA A 47 -6.22 2.42 -8.93
CA ALA A 47 -5.78 2.65 -10.30
C ALA A 47 -6.93 2.53 -11.30
N LYS A 48 -7.07 3.53 -12.17
CA LYS A 48 -8.02 3.48 -13.30
C LYS A 48 -7.57 4.35 -14.45
N SER A 49 -7.59 3.79 -15.65
CA SER A 49 -7.30 4.52 -16.90
C SER A 49 -5.91 5.15 -16.88
N ASN A 50 -5.77 6.45 -16.64
CA ASN A 50 -4.48 7.16 -16.52
C ASN A 50 -4.29 7.81 -15.14
N ILE A 51 -5.01 7.33 -14.12
CA ILE A 51 -5.03 7.90 -12.77
C ILE A 51 -4.57 6.84 -11.78
N VAL A 52 -3.70 7.27 -10.86
CA VAL A 52 -3.37 6.55 -9.62
C VAL A 52 -3.68 7.47 -8.45
N ILE A 53 -4.44 6.95 -7.49
CA ILE A 53 -4.67 7.60 -6.19
C ILE A 53 -3.98 6.74 -5.13
N VAL A 54 -3.11 7.37 -4.35
CA VAL A 54 -2.45 6.74 -3.20
C VAL A 54 -2.93 7.45 -1.95
N GLY A 55 -3.46 6.71 -1.00
CA GLY A 55 -4.06 7.26 0.21
C GLY A 55 -3.90 6.38 1.43
N GLY A 56 -4.37 6.89 2.57
CA GLY A 56 -4.36 6.18 3.83
C GLY A 56 -3.50 6.85 4.89
N GLU A 57 -3.08 6.07 5.88
CA GLU A 57 -2.53 6.57 7.13
C GLU A 57 -1.17 5.96 7.42
N ILE A 58 -0.18 6.81 7.63
CA ILE A 58 1.21 6.40 7.87
C ILE A 58 1.77 7.07 9.12
N THR A 59 2.44 6.28 9.95
CA THR A 59 3.25 6.74 11.09
C THR A 59 4.65 6.17 10.96
N ILE A 60 5.66 7.03 10.89
CA ILE A 60 7.09 6.66 10.90
C ILE A 60 7.69 7.24 12.19
N PRO A 61 7.89 6.44 13.25
CA PRO A 61 8.27 6.94 14.58
C PRO A 61 9.58 7.72 14.64
N SER A 62 10.54 7.41 13.76
CA SER A 62 11.82 8.12 13.65
C SER A 62 11.71 9.55 13.11
N LEU A 63 10.57 9.95 12.54
CA LEU A 63 10.35 11.31 12.08
C LEU A 63 9.97 12.23 13.23
N SER A 64 10.66 13.37 13.32
CA SER A 64 10.26 14.47 14.19
C SER A 64 8.88 15.01 13.77
N GLU A 65 8.07 15.46 14.73
CA GLU A 65 6.72 15.98 14.48
C GLU A 65 6.67 17.08 13.41
N ASP A 66 7.74 17.89 13.33
CA ASP A 66 7.87 19.01 12.41
C ASP A 66 8.22 18.61 10.97
N LYS A 67 8.54 17.34 10.70
CA LYS A 67 8.84 16.85 9.35
C LYS A 67 7.56 16.30 8.68
N PRO A 68 7.13 16.88 7.55
CA PRO A 68 5.99 16.34 6.82
C PRO A 68 6.36 15.00 6.17
N LEU A 69 5.43 14.06 6.11
CA LEU A 69 5.62 12.76 5.45
C LEU A 69 6.11 12.92 4.00
N ALA A 70 5.60 13.92 3.29
CA ALA A 70 6.01 14.25 1.92
C ALA A 70 7.51 14.62 1.78
N SER A 71 8.21 14.96 2.87
CA SER A 71 9.65 15.25 2.83
C SER A 71 10.53 14.00 2.83
N VAL A 72 9.97 12.84 3.18
CA VAL A 72 10.71 11.58 3.26
C VAL A 72 10.14 10.47 2.39
N LEU A 73 8.84 10.54 2.06
CA LEU A 73 8.20 9.60 1.15
C LEU A 73 7.97 10.26 -0.21
N PRO A 74 8.83 9.99 -1.21
CA PRO A 74 8.65 10.48 -2.58
C PRO A 74 7.58 9.64 -3.31
N VAL A 75 6.33 9.70 -2.86
CA VAL A 75 5.23 8.83 -3.31
C VAL A 75 5.06 8.85 -4.82
N GLU A 76 5.12 10.01 -5.46
CA GLU A 76 5.01 10.10 -6.92
C GLU A 76 6.12 9.31 -7.63
N GLN A 77 7.35 9.38 -7.13
CA GLN A 77 8.47 8.65 -7.72
C GLN A 77 8.29 7.13 -7.54
N LEU A 78 7.91 6.70 -6.33
CA LEU A 78 7.66 5.28 -6.03
C LEU A 78 6.58 4.69 -6.94
N VAL A 79 5.48 5.42 -7.16
CA VAL A 79 4.41 5.01 -8.08
C VAL A 79 4.97 4.85 -9.50
N ARG A 80 5.72 5.84 -9.99
CA ARG A 80 6.26 5.80 -11.37
C ARG A 80 7.25 4.66 -11.56
N ASP A 81 8.12 4.44 -10.59
CA ASP A 81 9.14 3.38 -10.66
C ASP A 81 8.49 2.00 -10.59
N THR A 82 7.53 1.80 -9.68
CA THR A 82 6.78 0.54 -9.59
C THR A 82 6.03 0.24 -10.89
N VAL A 83 5.33 1.22 -11.46
CA VAL A 83 4.59 1.06 -12.72
C VAL A 83 5.54 0.78 -13.90
N ARG A 84 6.73 1.39 -13.88
CA ARG A 84 7.79 1.15 -14.86
C ARG A 84 8.35 -0.25 -14.77
N ASP A 85 8.61 -0.73 -13.56
CA ASP A 85 9.17 -2.07 -13.32
C ASP A 85 8.20 -3.18 -13.76
N ILE A 86 6.89 -2.94 -13.61
CA ILE A 86 5.83 -3.81 -14.14
C ILE A 86 5.78 -3.81 -15.68
N GLY A 87 6.28 -2.75 -16.33
CA GLY A 87 6.42 -2.68 -17.79
C GLY A 87 5.43 -1.77 -18.52
N TYR A 88 4.70 -0.91 -17.83
CA TYR A 88 3.80 0.09 -18.43
C TYR A 88 4.56 1.32 -18.95
N VAL A 89 5.32 1.11 -20.02
CA VAL A 89 6.28 2.07 -20.59
C VAL A 89 6.17 2.23 -22.11
N ASN A 90 5.19 1.58 -22.75
CA ASN A 90 5.03 1.66 -24.19
C ASN A 90 4.23 2.90 -24.56
N ASP A 91 4.61 3.57 -25.66
CA ASP A 91 4.01 4.86 -25.98
C ASP A 91 2.49 4.83 -26.22
N ASP A 92 1.97 3.66 -26.62
CA ASP A 92 0.56 3.36 -26.83
C ASP A 92 -0.20 2.91 -25.57
N ASP A 93 0.48 2.79 -24.42
CA ASP A 93 -0.16 2.50 -23.15
C ASP A 93 -0.99 3.70 -22.65
N VAL A 94 -2.28 3.46 -22.38
CA VAL A 94 -3.14 4.45 -21.71
C VAL A 94 -2.71 4.67 -20.25
N PHE A 95 -2.30 3.58 -19.59
CA PHE A 95 -1.70 3.59 -18.25
C PHE A 95 -0.19 3.49 -18.42
N HIS A 96 0.53 4.60 -18.28
CA HIS A 96 1.96 4.69 -18.58
C HIS A 96 2.72 5.40 -17.46
N ALA A 97 3.84 4.84 -17.01
CA ALA A 97 4.63 5.32 -15.87
C ALA A 97 4.90 6.83 -15.87
N ASP A 98 5.21 7.40 -17.03
CA ASP A 98 5.51 8.84 -17.16
C ASP A 98 4.28 9.74 -17.44
N LYS A 99 3.13 9.17 -17.76
CA LYS A 99 1.93 9.92 -18.20
C LYS A 99 0.78 9.85 -17.19
N ILE A 100 0.86 8.96 -16.19
CA ILE A 100 -0.14 8.85 -15.13
C ILE A 100 -0.25 10.14 -14.30
N PHE A 101 -1.50 10.51 -14.00
CA PHE A 101 -1.85 11.52 -13.01
C PHE A 101 -1.87 10.86 -11.64
N ILE A 102 -1.07 11.39 -10.72
CA ILE A 102 -0.91 10.84 -9.38
C ILE A 102 -1.55 11.81 -8.38
N THR A 103 -2.45 11.29 -7.55
CA THR A 103 -3.04 12.04 -6.43
C THR A 103 -2.61 11.37 -5.13
N ASN A 104 -1.81 12.09 -4.33
CA ASN A 104 -1.37 11.64 -3.01
C ASN A 104 -2.26 12.28 -1.92
N ILE A 105 -2.97 11.43 -1.18
CA ILE A 105 -3.83 11.80 -0.04
C ILE A 105 -3.42 11.06 1.25
N ILE A 106 -2.14 10.69 1.37
CA ILE A 106 -1.61 10.10 2.59
C ILE A 106 -1.54 11.15 3.71
N THR A 107 -2.00 10.77 4.90
CA THR A 107 -1.90 11.58 6.11
C THR A 107 -1.20 10.83 7.25
N LYS A 108 -0.85 11.56 8.32
CA LYS A 108 -0.46 10.90 9.58
C LYS A 108 -1.63 10.08 10.12
N GLN A 109 -1.35 8.98 10.80
CA GLN A 109 -2.38 8.18 11.47
C GLN A 109 -3.14 9.00 12.52
N SER A 110 -4.45 8.77 12.63
CA SER A 110 -5.25 9.40 13.68
C SER A 110 -4.79 8.95 15.08
N PRO A 111 -4.65 9.86 16.07
CA PRO A 111 -4.39 9.48 17.47
C PRO A 111 -5.45 8.52 18.03
N ASP A 112 -6.70 8.63 17.57
CA ASP A 112 -7.80 7.76 18.01
C ASP A 112 -7.67 6.32 17.51
N ILE A 113 -7.02 6.13 16.35
CA ILE A 113 -6.68 4.82 15.82
C ILE A 113 -5.42 4.30 16.50
N ALA A 114 -4.42 5.16 16.70
CA ALA A 114 -3.18 4.81 17.39
C ALA A 114 -3.46 4.25 18.79
N GLN A 115 -4.33 4.88 19.59
CA GLN A 115 -4.70 4.37 20.91
C GLN A 115 -5.39 2.99 20.86
N GLY A 116 -6.18 2.71 19.82
CA GLY A 116 -6.91 1.46 19.68
C GLY A 116 -5.99 0.28 19.33
N VAL A 117 -4.92 0.55 18.58
CA VAL A 117 -3.92 -0.44 18.19
C VAL A 117 -2.82 -0.60 19.26
N ASP A 118 -2.48 0.48 19.98
CA ASP A 118 -1.52 0.45 21.10
C ASP A 118 -2.14 -0.12 22.39
N ALA A 119 -3.47 -0.05 22.53
CA ALA A 119 -4.18 -0.70 23.63
C ALA A 119 -3.93 -2.21 23.56
N ARG A 120 -3.27 -2.74 24.61
CA ARG A 120 -2.99 -4.17 24.77
C ARG A 120 -4.25 -4.99 24.52
N ALA A 121 -4.04 -6.19 23.95
CA ALA A 121 -4.99 -7.28 23.83
C ALA A 121 -6.18 -7.13 24.80
N VAL A 122 -7.37 -6.92 24.23
CA VAL A 122 -8.62 -6.99 24.99
C VAL A 122 -8.61 -8.33 25.74
N GLU A 123 -8.94 -8.32 27.03
CA GLU A 123 -8.95 -9.52 27.87
C GLU A 123 -9.75 -10.64 27.17
N GLY A 124 -9.06 -11.69 26.71
CA GLY A 124 -9.65 -12.80 25.95
C GLY A 124 -9.42 -12.80 24.42
N LYS A 125 -8.57 -11.92 23.86
CA LYS A 125 -8.13 -11.99 22.44
C LYS A 125 -6.61 -12.11 22.34
N ASP A 126 -6.13 -13.08 21.55
CA ASP A 126 -4.70 -13.33 21.34
C ASP A 126 -4.02 -12.26 20.45
N THR A 127 -4.79 -11.48 19.68
CA THR A 127 -4.29 -10.43 18.78
C THR A 127 -5.09 -9.12 18.90
N ALA A 128 -4.43 -8.00 18.61
CA ALA A 128 -5.04 -6.65 18.62
C ALA A 128 -5.99 -6.40 17.43
N GLU A 129 -5.82 -7.15 16.34
CA GLU A 129 -6.68 -7.06 15.15
C GLU A 129 -7.98 -7.85 15.35
N GLN A 130 -9.12 -7.22 15.05
CA GLN A 130 -10.38 -7.92 14.82
C GLN A 130 -10.58 -8.07 13.31
N GLY A 131 -10.23 -9.22 12.77
CA GLY A 131 -10.43 -9.55 11.36
C GLY A 131 -10.84 -11.00 11.19
N ALA A 132 -11.74 -11.26 10.25
CA ALA A 132 -11.96 -12.59 9.70
C ALA A 132 -11.16 -12.66 8.38
N GLY A 133 -9.84 -12.77 8.52
CA GLY A 133 -8.88 -12.96 7.44
C GLY A 133 -8.01 -14.16 7.75
#